data_AF-A0A2V5UHS2-F1
#
_entry.id   AF-A0A2V5UHS2-F1
#
_cell.length_a   1.000
_cell.length_b   1.000
_cell.length_c   1.000
_cell.angle_alpha   90.00
_cell.angle_beta   90.00
_cell.angle_gamma   90.00
#
_symmetry.space_group_name_H-M   'P 1'
#
loop_
_entity.id
_entity.type
_entity.pdbx_description
1 polymer ?
#
loop_
_entity_poly.entity_id
_entity_poly.type
_entity_poly.pdbx_seq_one_letter_code
_entity_poly.pdbx_strand_id
1 'polypeptide(L)'
;MTTPAPAQLIAAELFQQFVQEPTLDLPEGAAEECEDRAALDDELRLYRFASVLLAVLDAEHRDAAFSAVRDELERLFFPACAAEGRAQLVFVRKAMSQLAELIQPEGEPRPISWALRWFQRVGAHETNPALLDLFALQWLDHFLAVAGALREFKPVT
;
A
#
# COMPACT_ATOMS: atom_id res chain seq x y z
N MET A 1 -6.84 10.34 -24.87
CA MET A 1 -6.43 9.15 -25.65
C MET A 1 -5.46 8.40 -24.77
N THR A 2 -5.81 7.19 -24.35
CA THR A 2 -4.99 6.36 -23.44
C THR A 2 -3.90 5.66 -24.25
N THR A 3 -2.64 6.04 -24.05
CA THR A 3 -1.52 5.46 -24.81
C THR A 3 -1.15 4.11 -24.19
N PRO A 4 -1.04 3.02 -24.97
CA PRO A 4 -0.46 1.78 -24.47
C PRO A 4 0.94 2.02 -23.92
N ALA A 5 1.23 1.51 -22.73
CA ALA A 5 2.52 1.67 -22.06
C ALA A 5 3.13 0.31 -21.70
N PRO A 6 4.46 0.15 -21.78
CA PRO A 6 5.14 -1.05 -21.30
C PRO A 6 4.87 -1.28 -19.82
N ALA A 7 4.72 -2.53 -19.41
CA ALA A 7 4.49 -2.89 -18.01
C ALA A 7 5.56 -2.31 -17.05
N GLN A 8 6.81 -2.26 -17.50
CA GLN A 8 7.94 -1.66 -16.79
C GLN A 8 7.74 -0.18 -16.47
N LEU A 9 7.21 0.58 -17.43
CA LEU A 9 6.98 2.01 -17.25
C LEU A 9 5.84 2.23 -16.25
N ILE A 10 4.74 1.49 -16.40
CA ILE A 10 3.60 1.55 -15.48
C ILE A 10 4.04 1.19 -14.05
N ALA A 11 4.77 0.08 -13.88
CA ALA A 11 5.26 -0.34 -12.57
C ALA A 11 6.19 0.71 -11.94
N ALA A 12 7.09 1.31 -12.71
CA ALA A 12 7.97 2.37 -12.23
C ALA A 12 7.21 3.63 -11.82
N GLU A 13 6.22 4.07 -12.60
CA GLU A 13 5.37 5.22 -12.26
C GLU A 13 4.57 4.96 -10.99
N LEU A 14 3.94 3.79 -10.87
CA LEU A 14 3.20 3.39 -9.67
C LEU A 14 4.10 3.36 -8.44
N PHE A 15 5.29 2.76 -8.57
CA PHE A 15 6.24 2.64 -7.48
C PHE A 15 6.76 4.01 -7.02
N GLN A 16 7.11 4.87 -7.96
CA GLN A 16 7.58 6.22 -7.65
C GLN A 16 6.49 7.02 -6.92
N GLN A 17 5.31 7.12 -7.52
CA GLN A 17 4.24 8.01 -7.05
C GLN A 17 3.55 7.52 -5.79
N PHE A 18 3.35 6.21 -5.64
CA PHE A 18 2.52 5.65 -4.57
C PHE A 18 3.32 4.86 -3.53
N VAL A 19 4.57 4.47 -3.79
CA VAL A 19 5.41 3.77 -2.81
C VAL A 19 6.49 4.68 -2.24
N GLN A 20 7.26 5.35 -3.10
CA GLN A 20 8.39 6.18 -2.66
C GLN A 20 7.96 7.55 -2.14
N GLU A 21 7.05 8.22 -2.85
CA GLU A 21 6.59 9.55 -2.45
C GLU A 21 5.55 9.44 -1.32
N PRO A 22 5.82 10.04 -0.15
CA PRO A 22 4.87 10.00 0.96
C PRO A 22 3.67 10.90 0.65
N THR A 23 2.49 10.30 0.51
CA THR A 23 1.22 11.01 0.39
C THR A 23 0.37 10.95 1.67
N LEU A 24 0.83 10.20 2.68
CA LEU A 24 0.10 9.96 3.92
C LEU A 24 0.70 10.78 5.05
N ASP A 25 -0.09 11.70 5.58
CA ASP A 25 0.29 12.49 6.74
C ASP A 25 -0.04 11.72 8.02
N LEU A 26 0.98 11.41 8.81
CA LEU A 26 0.75 10.91 10.16
C LEU A 26 0.13 12.03 11.01
N PRO A 27 -0.77 11.69 11.96
CA PRO A 27 -1.24 12.64 12.95
C PRO A 27 -0.08 13.34 13.66
N GLU A 28 -0.25 14.63 13.95
CA GLU A 28 0.73 15.44 14.67
C GLU A 28 1.06 14.77 16.02
N GLY A 29 2.35 14.60 16.33
CA GLY A 29 2.82 13.91 17.54
C GLY A 29 2.93 12.39 17.42
N ALA A 30 2.12 11.69 16.61
CA ALA A 30 2.20 10.22 16.48
C ALA A 30 3.57 9.76 15.93
N ALA A 31 4.13 10.59 15.05
CA ALA A 31 5.46 10.43 14.47
C ALA A 31 6.60 10.62 15.48
N GLU A 32 6.37 11.41 16.53
CA GLU A 32 7.34 11.78 17.57
C GLU A 32 7.32 10.79 18.74
N GLU A 33 6.17 10.14 18.96
CA GLU A 33 6.01 9.05 19.93
C GLU A 33 6.69 7.74 19.50
N CYS A 34 6.92 7.57 18.20
CA CYS A 34 7.62 6.39 17.69
C CYS A 34 9.11 6.45 18.05
N GLU A 35 9.56 5.51 18.88
CA GLU A 35 10.97 5.42 19.30
C GLU A 35 11.92 5.15 18.12
N ASP A 36 11.46 4.43 17.09
CA ASP A 36 12.23 4.10 15.89
C ASP A 36 11.57 4.69 14.64
N ARG A 37 12.06 5.87 14.23
CA ARG A 37 11.56 6.55 13.04
C ARG A 37 11.84 5.79 11.76
N ALA A 38 12.98 5.09 11.68
CA ALA A 38 13.33 4.31 10.49
C ALA A 38 12.37 3.13 10.33
N ALA A 39 12.07 2.43 11.42
CA ALA A 39 11.09 1.34 11.40
C ALA A 39 9.68 1.82 11.02
N LEU A 40 9.27 3.02 11.46
CA LEU A 40 8.00 3.64 11.07
C LEU A 40 7.95 3.92 9.57
N ASP A 41 9.00 4.53 9.02
CA ASP A 41 9.08 4.85 7.59
C ASP A 41 9.10 3.56 6.74
N ASP A 42 9.75 2.50 7.22
CA ASP A 42 9.74 1.17 6.57
C ASP A 42 8.36 0.50 6.61
N GLU A 43 7.64 0.56 7.74
CA GLU A 43 6.26 0.02 7.84
C GLU A 43 5.31 0.80 6.93
N LEU A 44 5.42 2.13 6.88
CA LEU A 44 4.64 2.96 5.96
C LEU A 44 4.91 2.59 4.50
N ARG A 45 6.19 2.43 4.12
CA ARG A 45 6.58 2.02 2.77
C ARG A 45 6.05 0.61 2.43
N LEU A 46 6.09 -0.32 3.39
CA LEU A 46 5.54 -1.66 3.24
C LEU A 46 4.03 -1.61 2.96
N TYR A 47 3.28 -0.82 3.73
CA TYR A 47 1.84 -0.69 3.54
C TYR A 47 1.47 0.00 2.24
N ARG A 48 2.22 1.03 1.82
CA ARG A 48 2.06 1.66 0.51
C ARG A 48 2.24 0.66 -0.62
N PHE A 49 3.32 -0.12 -0.58
CA PHE A 49 3.54 -1.20 -1.54
C PHE A 49 2.41 -2.24 -1.53
N ALA A 50 1.98 -2.68 -0.34
CA ALA A 50 0.88 -3.64 -0.21
C ALA A 50 -0.45 -3.09 -0.78
N SER A 51 -0.73 -1.80 -0.58
CA SER A 51 -1.90 -1.12 -1.15
C SER A 51 -1.83 -1.10 -2.69
N VAL A 52 -0.67 -0.77 -3.26
CA VAL A 52 -0.46 -0.78 -4.72
C VAL A 52 -0.61 -2.18 -5.28
N LEU A 53 0.00 -3.18 -4.64
CA LEU A 53 -0.06 -4.56 -5.07
C LEU A 53 -1.49 -5.11 -5.03
N LEU A 54 -2.29 -4.78 -4.00
CA LEU A 54 -3.72 -5.12 -3.94
C LEU A 54 -4.48 -4.54 -5.14
N ALA A 55 -4.24 -3.28 -5.47
CA ALA A 55 -4.91 -2.63 -6.60
C ALA A 55 -4.52 -3.23 -7.95
N VAL A 56 -3.23 -3.58 -8.13
CA VAL A 56 -2.74 -4.27 -9.33
C VAL A 56 -3.35 -5.67 -9.46
N LEU A 57 -3.46 -6.43 -8.37
CA LEU A 57 -4.11 -7.75 -8.38
C LEU A 57 -5.61 -7.66 -8.71
N ASP A 58 -6.31 -6.64 -8.21
CA ASP A 58 -7.71 -6.35 -8.58
C ASP A 58 -7.82 -5.96 -10.08
N ALA A 59 -6.84 -5.23 -10.62
CA ALA A 59 -6.74 -4.96 -12.06
C ALA A 59 -6.46 -6.23 -12.88
N GLU A 60 -5.52 -7.07 -12.45
CA GLU A 60 -5.18 -8.36 -13.07
C GLU A 60 -6.40 -9.29 -13.17
N HIS A 61 -7.25 -9.31 -12.14
CA HIS A 61 -8.48 -10.10 -12.15
C HIS A 61 -9.45 -9.70 -13.27
N ARG A 62 -9.38 -8.45 -13.73
CA ARG A 62 -10.21 -7.90 -14.81
C ARG A 62 -9.50 -7.95 -16.17
N ASP A 63 -8.18 -7.80 -16.18
CA ASP A 63 -7.34 -7.81 -17.38
C ASP A 63 -5.97 -8.45 -17.07
N ALA A 64 -5.75 -9.64 -17.63
CA ALA A 64 -4.53 -10.42 -17.42
C ALA A 64 -3.25 -9.70 -17.86
N ALA A 65 -3.32 -8.64 -18.70
CA ALA A 65 -2.15 -7.86 -19.08
C ALA A 65 -1.46 -7.18 -17.89
N PHE A 66 -2.17 -6.95 -16.78
CA PHE A 66 -1.58 -6.42 -15.54
C PHE A 66 -0.69 -7.43 -14.80
N SER A 67 -0.67 -8.72 -15.16
CA SER A 67 0.26 -9.68 -14.55
C SER A 67 1.73 -9.26 -14.77
N ALA A 68 2.06 -8.71 -15.95
CA ALA A 68 3.39 -8.20 -16.24
C ALA A 68 3.72 -6.95 -15.40
N VAL A 69 2.73 -6.11 -15.10
CA VAL A 69 2.89 -4.94 -14.22
C VAL A 69 3.17 -5.39 -12.79
N ARG A 70 2.45 -6.41 -12.30
CA ARG A 70 2.70 -7.03 -11.00
C ARG A 70 4.14 -7.54 -10.90
N ASP A 71 4.60 -8.30 -11.89
CA ASP A 71 5.93 -8.91 -11.86
C ASP A 71 7.05 -7.85 -11.82
N GLU A 72 6.91 -6.77 -12.61
CA GLU A 72 7.86 -5.64 -12.58
C GLU A 72 7.79 -4.84 -11.27
N LEU A 73 6.60 -4.66 -10.71
CA LEU A 73 6.41 -4.00 -9.41
C LEU A 73 7.06 -4.78 -8.27
N GLU A 74 6.88 -6.10 -8.25
CA GLU A 74 7.54 -7.00 -7.30
C GLU A 74 9.07 -6.93 -7.42
N ARG A 75 9.59 -6.84 -8.65
CA ARG A 75 11.04 -6.69 -8.90
C ARG A 75 11.61 -5.37 -8.37
N LEU A 76 10.82 -4.30 -8.32
CA LEU A 76 11.23 -3.00 -7.76
C LEU A 76 11.28 -2.99 -6.22
N PHE A 77 10.48 -3.83 -5.57
CA PHE A 77 10.36 -3.85 -4.11
C PHE A 77 11.17 -4.96 -3.43
N PHE A 78 11.14 -6.17 -3.99
CA PHE A 78 11.82 -7.30 -3.38
C PHE A 78 13.32 -7.32 -3.70
N PRO A 79 14.16 -7.74 -2.74
CA PRO A 79 15.58 -7.90 -2.97
C PRO A 79 15.83 -9.01 -4.00
N ALA A 80 16.93 -8.87 -4.75
CA ALA A 80 17.37 -9.88 -5.72
C ALA A 80 17.69 -11.25 -5.06
N CYS A 81 17.99 -11.25 -3.75
CA CYS A 81 18.21 -12.48 -2.99
C CYS A 81 16.88 -13.20 -2.72
N ALA A 82 16.72 -14.41 -3.28
CA ALA A 82 15.48 -15.17 -3.15
C ALA A 82 15.10 -15.53 -1.70
N ALA A 83 16.08 -15.70 -0.80
CA ALA A 83 15.80 -15.98 0.61
C ALA A 83 15.21 -14.76 1.32
N GLU A 84 15.80 -13.58 1.10
CA GLU A 84 15.33 -12.31 1.66
C GLU A 84 13.97 -11.93 1.06
N GLY A 85 13.77 -12.12 -0.25
CA GLY A 85 12.50 -11.87 -0.92
C GLY A 85 11.35 -12.71 -0.36
N ARG A 86 11.60 -14.00 -0.06
CA ARG A 86 10.60 -14.86 0.62
C ARG A 86 10.26 -14.37 2.02
N ALA A 87 11.24 -13.91 2.78
CA ALA A 87 10.98 -13.35 4.11
C ALA A 87 10.14 -12.07 4.01
N GLN A 88 10.46 -11.18 3.07
CA GLN A 88 9.72 -9.93 2.87
C GLN A 88 8.28 -10.17 2.37
N LEU A 89 8.05 -11.19 1.55
CA LEU A 89 6.72 -11.55 1.07
C LEU A 89 5.74 -11.88 2.21
N VAL A 90 6.21 -12.43 3.33
CA VAL A 90 5.37 -12.69 4.51
C VAL A 90 4.83 -11.38 5.08
N PHE A 91 5.68 -10.35 5.18
CA PHE A 91 5.28 -9.04 5.67
C PHE A 91 4.33 -8.33 4.70
N VAL A 92 4.60 -8.41 3.39
CA VAL A 92 3.70 -7.87 2.36
C VAL A 92 2.32 -8.51 2.46
N ARG A 93 2.23 -9.85 2.50
CA ARG A 93 0.95 -10.56 2.61
C ARG A 93 0.18 -10.19 3.87
N LYS A 94 0.89 -10.02 5.00
CA LYS A 94 0.28 -9.56 6.25
C LYS A 94 -0.29 -8.14 6.12
N ALA A 95 0.49 -7.21 5.57
CA ALA A 95 0.04 -5.83 5.33
C ALA A 95 -1.16 -5.78 4.37
N MET A 96 -1.14 -6.57 3.29
CA MET A 96 -2.26 -6.70 2.36
C MET A 96 -3.52 -7.22 3.05
N SER A 97 -3.41 -8.29 3.85
CA SER A 97 -4.55 -8.84 4.60
C SER A 97 -5.16 -7.78 5.53
N GLN A 98 -4.32 -6.98 6.17
CA GLN A 98 -4.79 -5.95 7.09
C GLN A 98 -5.42 -4.78 6.33
N LEU A 99 -4.85 -4.35 5.20
CA LEU A 99 -5.48 -3.35 4.34
C LEU A 99 -6.82 -3.86 3.77
N ALA A 100 -6.94 -5.14 3.46
CA ALA A 100 -8.19 -5.72 2.98
C ALA A 100 -9.32 -5.61 4.03
N GLU A 101 -9.02 -5.74 5.34
CA GLU A 101 -10.02 -5.50 6.41
C GLU A 101 -10.61 -4.08 6.36
N LEU A 102 -9.83 -3.11 5.85
CA LEU A 102 -10.25 -1.73 5.71
C LEU A 102 -10.97 -1.48 4.37
N ILE A 103 -10.42 -2.00 3.27
CA ILE A 103 -10.90 -1.73 1.89
C ILE A 103 -12.16 -2.55 1.57
N GLN A 104 -12.22 -3.81 2.01
CA GLN A 104 -13.32 -4.75 1.73
C GLN A 104 -13.72 -5.48 3.02
N PRO A 105 -14.34 -4.78 3.99
CA PRO A 105 -14.66 -5.37 5.28
C PRO A 105 -15.68 -6.50 5.15
N GLU A 106 -15.39 -7.63 5.80
CA GLU A 106 -16.38 -8.69 6.04
C GLU A 106 -17.34 -8.25 7.16
N GLY A 107 -18.30 -7.39 6.83
CA GLY A 107 -19.32 -6.89 7.76
C GLY A 107 -19.25 -5.37 7.98
N GLU A 108 -19.50 -4.93 9.21
CA GLU A 108 -19.46 -3.50 9.55
C GLU A 108 -18.04 -2.95 9.44
N PRO A 109 -17.82 -1.84 8.71
CA PRO A 109 -16.51 -1.18 8.65
C PRO A 109 -16.04 -0.76 10.05
N ARG A 110 -14.76 -1.02 10.36
CA ARG A 110 -14.13 -0.65 11.65
C ARG A 110 -12.84 0.15 11.45
N PRO A 111 -12.89 1.32 10.78
CA PRO A 111 -11.71 2.11 10.42
C PRO A 111 -10.91 2.54 11.66
N ILE A 112 -11.58 3.04 12.70
CA ILE A 112 -10.92 3.46 13.96
C ILE A 112 -10.20 2.29 14.63
N SER A 113 -10.84 1.11 14.74
CA SER A 113 -10.22 -0.06 15.35
C SER A 113 -9.05 -0.58 14.53
N TRP A 114 -9.11 -0.47 13.21
CA TRP A 114 -8.00 -0.80 12.32
C TRP A 114 -6.80 0.13 12.55
N ALA A 115 -7.04 1.44 12.54
CA ALA A 115 -6.00 2.45 12.76
C ALA A 115 -5.36 2.31 14.14
N LEU A 116 -6.16 2.09 15.18
CA LEU A 116 -5.65 1.85 16.54
C LEU A 116 -4.69 0.64 16.58
N ARG A 117 -5.05 -0.48 15.95
CA ARG A 117 -4.17 -1.66 15.87
C ARG A 117 -2.90 -1.40 15.06
N TRP A 118 -2.95 -0.48 14.09
CA TRP A 118 -1.79 -0.09 13.31
C TRP A 118 -0.82 0.74 14.16
N PHE A 119 -1.29 1.82 14.80
CA PHE A 119 -0.46 2.68 15.67
C PHE A 119 0.18 1.90 16.82
N GLN A 120 -0.58 1.03 17.48
CA GLN A 120 -0.06 0.17 18.56
C GLN A 120 1.09 -0.74 18.10
N ARG A 121 1.09 -1.17 16.83
CA ARG A 121 2.14 -2.05 16.30
C ARG A 121 3.43 -1.30 16.02
N VAL A 122 3.33 -0.07 15.52
CA VAL A 122 4.49 0.79 15.26
C VAL A 122 5.00 1.49 16.53
N GLY A 123 4.39 1.22 17.68
CA GLY A 123 4.81 1.75 18.98
C GLY A 123 4.27 3.15 19.29
N ALA A 124 3.31 3.66 18.51
CA ALA A 124 2.65 4.94 18.76
C ALA A 124 1.38 4.77 19.60
N HIS A 125 1.01 5.80 20.37
CA HIS A 125 -0.15 5.78 21.27
C HIS A 125 -1.23 6.80 20.87
N GLU A 126 -1.62 6.79 19.59
CA GLU A 126 -2.75 7.59 19.13
C GLU A 126 -4.10 7.00 19.62
N THR A 127 -4.91 7.83 20.27
CA THR A 127 -6.21 7.44 20.85
C THR A 127 -7.34 8.39 20.46
N ASN A 128 -7.03 9.51 19.81
CA ASN A 128 -8.01 10.46 19.31
C ASN A 128 -8.79 9.83 18.16
N PRO A 129 -10.11 9.61 18.31
CA PRO A 129 -10.91 8.92 17.31
C PRO A 129 -10.95 9.65 15.97
N ALA A 130 -10.85 10.99 15.95
CA ALA A 130 -10.85 11.77 14.71
C ALA A 130 -9.55 11.55 13.91
N LEU A 131 -8.41 11.46 14.58
CA LEU A 131 -7.12 11.21 13.95
C LEU A 131 -7.01 9.75 13.47
N LEU A 132 -7.52 8.81 14.24
CA LEU A 132 -7.61 7.40 13.85
C LEU A 132 -8.49 7.20 12.62
N ASP A 133 -9.66 7.84 12.58
CA ASP A 133 -10.58 7.75 11.44
C ASP A 133 -9.97 8.41 10.19
N LEU A 134 -9.39 9.60 10.33
CA LEU A 134 -8.68 10.28 9.24
C LEU A 134 -7.54 9.42 8.67
N PHE A 135 -6.72 8.83 9.53
CA PHE A 135 -5.64 7.95 9.10
C PHE A 135 -6.15 6.74 8.30
N ALA A 136 -7.24 6.11 8.75
CA ALA A 136 -7.88 5.02 8.01
C ALA A 136 -8.45 5.49 6.66
N LEU A 137 -9.09 6.66 6.62
CA LEU A 137 -9.59 7.26 5.38
C LEU A 137 -8.47 7.55 4.38
N GLN A 138 -7.33 8.06 4.82
CA GLN A 138 -6.18 8.31 3.94
C GLN A 138 -5.66 7.03 3.28
N TRP A 139 -5.70 5.88 3.97
CA TRP A 139 -5.34 4.58 3.37
C TRP A 139 -6.36 4.11 2.32
N LEU A 140 -7.66 4.38 2.55
CA LEU A 140 -8.70 4.13 1.55
C LEU A 140 -8.50 5.04 0.32
N ASP A 141 -8.25 6.33 0.55
CA ASP A 141 -7.98 7.30 -0.52
C ASP A 141 -6.74 6.92 -1.32
N HIS A 142 -5.68 6.48 -0.66
CA HIS A 142 -4.48 5.96 -1.32
C HIS A 142 -4.81 4.78 -2.24
N PHE A 143 -5.55 3.78 -1.75
CA PHE A 143 -5.98 2.64 -2.57
C PHE A 143 -6.85 3.09 -3.76
N LEU A 144 -7.81 3.98 -3.53
CA LEU A 144 -8.69 4.51 -4.58
C LEU A 144 -7.91 5.31 -5.63
N ALA A 145 -6.90 6.07 -5.22
CA ALA A 145 -6.02 6.81 -6.13
C ALA A 145 -5.21 5.87 -7.03
N VAL A 146 -4.62 4.81 -6.46
CA VAL A 146 -3.91 3.79 -7.26
C VAL A 146 -4.88 3.08 -8.22
N ALA A 147 -6.05 2.65 -7.73
CA ALA A 147 -7.05 2.00 -8.55
C ALA A 147 -7.58 2.93 -9.66
N GLY A 148 -7.66 4.23 -9.40
CA GLY A 148 -7.96 5.26 -10.40
C GLY A 148 -6.89 5.35 -11.47
N ALA A 149 -5.62 5.49 -11.07
CA ALA A 149 -4.48 5.54 -11.98
C ALA A 149 -4.40 4.29 -12.88
N LEU A 150 -4.62 3.09 -12.34
CA LEU A 150 -4.62 1.84 -13.10
C LEU A 150 -5.66 1.81 -14.23
N ARG A 151 -6.82 2.48 -14.06
CA ARG A 151 -7.84 2.58 -15.12
C ARG A 151 -7.40 3.47 -16.29
N GLU A 152 -6.45 4.36 -16.04
CA GLU A 152 -5.86 5.22 -17.06
C GLU A 152 -4.70 4.53 -17.81
N PHE A 153 -4.26 3.36 -17.36
CA PHE A 153 -3.23 2.60 -18.07
C PHE A 153 -3.83 1.52 -18.96
N LYS A 154 -3.13 1.24 -20.07
CA LYS A 154 -3.35 0.06 -20.91
C LYS A 154 -2.01 -0.67 -21.05
N PRO A 155 -1.76 -1.70 -20.23
CA PRO A 155 -0.50 -2.43 -20.30
C PRO A 155 -0.36 -3.11 -21.66
N VAL A 156 0.84 -3.05 -22.24
CA VAL A 156 1.22 -3.90 -23.37
C VAL A 156 2.32 -4.84 -22.88
N THR A 157 2.08 -6.14 -23.10
CA THR A 157 3.02 -7.23 -22.85
C THR A 157 4.23 -7.16 -23.76
#